data_AF-A0A969SPG9-F1
#
_entry.id   AF-A0A969SPG9-F1
#
_cell.length_a   1.000
_cell.length_b   1.000
_cell.length_c   1.000
_cell.angle_alpha   90.00
_cell.angle_beta   90.00
_cell.angle_gamma   90.00
#
_symmetry.space_group_name_H-M   'P 1'
#
loop_
_entity.id
_entity.type
_entity.pdbx_description
1 polymer ?
#
loop_
_entity_poly.entity_id
_entity_poly.type
_entity_poly.pdbx_seq_one_letter_code
_entity_poly.pdbx_strand_id
1 'polypeptide(L)'
;MTIVVNLSPELEARLRDKAARQGQDVSLVASELLANILEWEAQDSEEAIKGIQQGLDDFEAGRFRSFHEFTEEQRRKYNLPIDS
;
A
#
# COMPACT_ATOMS: atom_id res chain seq x y z
N MET A 1 -17.43 -21.02 -5.04
CA MET A 1 -17.39 -21.40 -3.63
C MET A 1 -18.27 -20.43 -2.86
N THR A 2 -19.04 -20.89 -1.88
CA THR A 2 -19.90 -20.03 -1.06
C THR A 2 -19.26 -19.82 0.30
N ILE A 3 -19.19 -18.56 0.74
CA ILE A 3 -18.67 -18.17 2.05
C ILE A 3 -19.78 -17.41 2.77
N VAL A 4 -20.04 -17.76 4.03
CA VAL A 4 -20.98 -17.04 4.89
C VAL A 4 -20.16 -16.26 5.92
N VAL A 5 -20.38 -14.95 5.98
CA VAL A 5 -19.64 -14.04 6.87
C VAL A 5 -20.66 -13.23 7.66
N ASN A 6 -20.46 -13.12 8.97
CA ASN A 6 -21.25 -12.24 9.82
C ASN A 6 -20.66 -10.83 9.77
N LEU A 7 -21.42 -9.88 9.23
CA LEU A 7 -21.04 -8.47 9.18
C LEU A 7 -21.67 -7.72 10.36
N SER A 8 -21.01 -6.65 10.82
CA SER A 8 -21.70 -5.71 11.68
C SER A 8 -22.82 -5.01 10.90
N PRO A 9 -23.91 -4.58 11.56
CA PRO A 9 -25.01 -3.88 10.88
C PRO A 9 -24.54 -2.67 10.07
N GLU A 10 -23.55 -1.94 10.58
CA GLU A 10 -22.99 -0.75 9.93
C GLU A 10 -22.22 -1.12 8.66
N LEU A 11 -21.46 -2.22 8.69
CA LEU A 11 -20.69 -2.68 7.56
C LEU A 11 -21.61 -3.25 6.46
N GLU A 12 -22.64 -4.00 6.85
CA GLU A 12 -23.66 -4.48 5.91
C GLU A 12 -24.36 -3.32 5.22
N ALA A 13 -24.76 -2.28 5.97
CA ALA A 13 -25.43 -1.10 5.42
C ALA A 13 -24.54 -0.38 4.39
N ARG A 14 -23.23 -0.21 4.70
CA ARG A 14 -22.26 0.39 3.78
C ARG A 14 -22.09 -0.43 2.50
N LEU A 15 -22.03 -1.75 2.62
CA LEU A 15 -21.89 -2.65 1.47
C LEU A 15 -23.13 -2.60 0.57
N ARG A 16 -24.33 -2.60 1.16
CA ARG A 16 -25.60 -2.47 0.43
C ARG A 16 -25.73 -1.13 -0.27
N ASP A 17 -25.38 -0.02 0.40
CA ASP A 17 -25.38 1.31 -0.21
C ASP A 17 -24.39 1.39 -1.38
N LYS A 18 -23.18 0.84 -1.22
CA LYS A 18 -22.21 0.77 -2.33
C LYS A 18 -22.75 -0.02 -3.53
N ALA A 19 -23.34 -1.19 -3.29
CA ALA A 19 -23.93 -2.01 -4.34
C ALA A 19 -25.09 -1.30 -5.05
N ALA A 20 -25.96 -0.61 -4.30
CA ALA A 20 -27.05 0.18 -4.86
C ALA A 20 -26.54 1.33 -5.74
N ARG A 21 -25.50 2.06 -5.30
CA ARG A 21 -24.87 3.13 -6.11
C ARG A 21 -24.23 2.62 -7.40
N GLN A 22 -23.71 1.40 -7.39
CA GLN A 22 -23.08 0.76 -8.54
C GLN A 22 -24.08 0.01 -9.43
N GLY A 23 -25.34 -0.15 -8.99
CA GLY A 23 -26.34 -0.96 -9.70
C GLY A 23 -25.97 -2.44 -9.80
N GLN A 24 -25.15 -2.93 -8.87
CA GLN A 24 -24.61 -4.29 -8.86
C GLN A 24 -25.20 -5.10 -7.70
N ASP A 25 -25.07 -6.43 -7.80
CA ASP A 25 -25.43 -7.33 -6.72
C ASP A 25 -24.45 -7.20 -5.54
N VAL A 26 -24.98 -7.28 -4.32
CA VAL A 26 -24.18 -7.16 -3.08
C VAL A 26 -23.08 -8.22 -3.00
N SER A 27 -23.34 -9.44 -3.47
CA SER A 27 -22.35 -10.52 -3.48
C SER A 27 -21.21 -10.26 -4.47
N LEU A 28 -21.52 -9.65 -5.63
CA LEU A 28 -20.52 -9.27 -6.61
C LEU A 28 -19.60 -8.18 -6.04
N VAL A 29 -20.18 -7.12 -5.47
CA VAL A 29 -19.41 -6.03 -4.85
C VAL A 29 -18.56 -6.54 -3.69
N ALA A 30 -19.07 -7.46 -2.88
CA ALA A 30 -18.29 -8.09 -1.81
C ALA A 30 -17.10 -8.89 -2.37
N SER A 31 -17.32 -9.67 -3.43
CA SER A 31 -16.27 -10.45 -4.07
C SER A 31 -15.19 -9.57 -4.68
N GLU A 32 -15.56 -8.48 -5.35
CA GLU A 32 -14.61 -7.53 -5.94
C GLU A 32 -13.80 -6.80 -4.87
N LEU A 33 -14.44 -6.40 -3.75
CA LEU A 33 -13.74 -5.80 -2.62
C LEU A 33 -12.70 -6.75 -2.02
N LEU A 34 -13.05 -8.02 -1.82
CA LEU A 34 -12.12 -9.04 -1.34
C LEU A 34 -10.97 -9.27 -2.31
N ALA A 35 -11.25 -9.37 -3.61
CA ALA A 35 -10.23 -9.53 -4.64
C ALA A 35 -9.23 -8.36 -4.62
N ASN A 36 -9.74 -7.12 -4.57
CA ASN A 36 -8.90 -5.92 -4.54
C ASN A 36 -7.99 -5.88 -3.31
N ILE A 37 -8.50 -6.24 -2.12
CA ILE A 37 -7.70 -6.22 -0.89
C ILE A 37 -6.58 -7.26 -0.96
N LEU A 38 -6.87 -8.46 -1.44
CA LEU A 38 -5.87 -9.52 -1.59
C LEU A 38 -4.80 -9.18 -2.64
N GLU A 39 -5.21 -8.52 -3.73
CA GLU A 39 -4.27 -8.03 -4.75
C GLU A 39 -3.35 -6.93 -4.20
N TRP A 40 -3.92 -5.95 -3.48
CA TRP A 40 -3.14 -4.90 -2.83
C TRP A 40 -2.14 -5.46 -1.81
N GLU A 41 -2.55 -6.43 -0.98
CA GLU A 41 -1.66 -7.08 -0.02
C GLU A 41 -0.50 -7.81 -0.71
N ALA A 42 -0.77 -8.47 -1.84
CA ALA A 42 0.26 -9.13 -2.63
C ALA A 42 1.22 -8.13 -3.28
N GLN A 43 0.70 -7.05 -3.87
CA GLN A 43 1.51 -6.01 -4.52
C GLN A 43 2.37 -5.22 -3.53
N ASP A 44 1.82 -4.82 -2.38
CA ASP A 44 2.57 -4.14 -1.32
C ASP A 44 3.73 -4.99 -0.81
N SER A 45 3.47 -6.29 -0.61
CA SER A 45 4.49 -7.25 -0.21
C SER A 45 5.58 -7.42 -1.27
N GLU A 46 5.21 -7.50 -2.56
CA GLU A 46 6.15 -7.65 -3.66
C GLU A 46 7.06 -6.41 -3.81
N GLU A 47 6.49 -5.20 -3.76
CA GLU A 47 7.25 -3.96 -3.84
C GLU A 47 8.19 -3.79 -2.63
N ALA A 48 7.75 -4.18 -1.43
CA ALA A 48 8.60 -4.19 -0.24
C ALA A 48 9.78 -5.16 -0.39
N ILE A 49 9.54 -6.39 -0.82
CA ILE A 49 10.59 -7.39 -1.06
C ILE A 49 11.59 -6.89 -2.11
N LYS A 50 11.10 -6.35 -3.21
CA LYS A 50 11.93 -5.80 -4.29
C LYS A 50 12.78 -4.63 -3.81
N GLY A 51 12.23 -3.72 -3.02
CA GLY A 51 12.97 -2.61 -2.42
C GLY A 51 14.08 -3.08 -1.47
N ILE A 52 13.80 -4.11 -0.65
CA ILE A 52 14.81 -4.72 0.23
C ILE A 52 15.93 -5.36 -0.60
N GLN A 53 15.58 -6.17 -1.60
CA GLN A 53 16.58 -6.84 -2.44
C GLN A 53 17.46 -5.81 -3.17
N GLN A 54 16.86 -4.77 -3.74
CA GLN A 54 17.61 -3.70 -4.39
C GLN A 54 18.56 -2.99 -3.41
N GLY A 55 18.09 -2.69 -2.19
CA GLY A 55 18.94 -2.08 -1.16
C GLY A 55 20.13 -2.96 -0.76
N LEU A 56 19.93 -4.28 -0.66
CA LEU A 56 21.00 -5.24 -0.40
C LEU A 56 22.01 -5.31 -1.55
N ASP A 57 21.53 -5.39 -2.79
CA ASP A 57 22.38 -5.42 -3.99
C ASP A 57 23.19 -4.11 -4.15
N ASP A 58 22.58 -2.97 -3.84
CA ASP A 58 23.24 -1.66 -3.82
C ASP A 58 24.31 -1.60 -2.72
N PHE A 59 24.02 -2.13 -1.53
CA PHE A 59 24.99 -2.20 -0.44
C PHE A 59 26.20 -3.09 -0.79
N GLU A 60 25.96 -4.30 -1.31
CA GLU A 60 27.02 -5.23 -1.74
C GLU A 60 27.90 -4.64 -2.84
N ALA A 61 27.30 -3.89 -3.78
CA ALA A 61 28.02 -3.22 -4.85
C ALA A 61 28.69 -1.90 -4.43
N GLY A 62 28.60 -1.50 -3.15
CA GLY A 62 29.14 -0.24 -2.65
C GLY A 62 28.39 1.02 -3.11
N ARG A 63 27.18 0.87 -3.65
CA ARG A 63 26.28 1.95 -4.07
C ARG A 63 25.45 2.46 -2.88
N PHE A 64 26.13 2.93 -1.85
CA PHE A 64 25.50 3.61 -0.73
C PHE A 64 26.19 4.94 -0.45
N ARG A 65 25.52 5.82 0.28
CA ARG A 65 26.07 7.11 0.72
C ARG A 65 25.84 7.28 2.21
N SER A 66 26.60 8.18 2.82
CA SER A 66 26.38 8.50 4.23
C SER A 66 25.06 9.23 4.44
N PHE A 67 24.48 9.07 5.63
CA PHE A 67 23.28 9.82 6.00
C PHE A 67 23.51 11.33 5.97
N HIS A 68 24.72 11.78 6.34
CA HIS A 68 25.08 13.20 6.33
C HIS A 68 25.09 13.81 4.92
N GLU A 69 25.67 13.11 3.94
CA GLU A 69 25.64 13.56 2.54
C GLU A 69 24.21 13.62 2.00
N PHE A 70 23.37 12.64 2.36
CA PHE A 70 21.97 12.63 1.97
C PHE A 70 21.18 13.81 2.55
N THR A 71 21.32 14.11 3.84
CA THR A 71 20.57 15.20 4.49
C THR A 71 20.98 16.57 3.96
N GLU A 72 22.27 16.79 3.70
CA GLU A 72 22.76 18.00 3.05
C GLU A 72 22.16 18.18 1.64
N GLU A 73 22.11 17.11 0.84
CA GLU A 73 21.50 17.13 -0.50
C GLU A 73 20.00 17.49 -0.42
N GLN A 74 19.23 16.82 0.45
CA GLN A 74 17.79 17.07 0.58
C GLN A 74 17.50 18.48 1.09
N ARG A 75 18.29 18.98 2.06
CA ARG A 75 18.12 20.35 2.56
C ARG A 75 18.35 21.39 1.47
N ARG A 76 19.41 21.24 0.66
CA ARG A 76 19.66 22.11 -0.50
C ARG A 76 18.52 22.03 -1.52
N LYS A 77 18.07 20.82 -1.84
CA LYS A 77 17.01 20.58 -2.84
C LYS A 77 15.68 21.22 -2.44
N TYR A 78 15.33 21.19 -1.15
CA TYR A 78 14.05 21.70 -0.64
C TYR A 78 14.16 23.02 0.13
N ASN A 79 15.32 23.66 0.09
CA ASN A 79 15.61 24.93 0.77
C ASN A 79 15.26 24.90 2.29
N LEU A 80 15.56 23.76 2.93
CA LEU A 80 15.32 23.55 4.36
C LEU A 80 16.50 24.12 5.17
N PRO A 81 16.23 24.65 6.38
CA PRO A 81 17.28 25.14 7.26
C PRO A 81 18.25 24.03 7.66
N ILE A 82 19.53 24.39 7.76
CA ILE A 82 20.57 23.55 8.33
C ILE A 82 20.53 23.80 9.84
N ASP A 83 20.05 22.82 10.61
CA ASP A 83 20.23 22.88 12.07
C ASP A 83 21.74 22.94 12.34
N SER A 84 22.14 24.03 13.01
CA SER A 84 23.53 24.36 13.36
C SER A 84 24.03 23.54 14.53
#